data_AF-A0A8C6FR14-F1
#
_entry.id   AF-A0A8C6FR14-F1
#
_cell.length_a   1.000
_cell.length_b   1.000
_cell.length_c   1.000
_cell.angle_alpha   90.00
_cell.angle_beta   90.00
_cell.angle_gamma   90.00
#
_symmetry.space_group_name_H-M   'P 1'
#
loop_
_entity.id
_entity.type
_entity.pdbx_description
1 polymer ?
#
loop_
_entity_poly.entity_id
_entity_poly.type
_entity_poly.pdbx_seq_one_letter_code
_entity_poly.pdbx_strand_id
1 'polypeptide(L)'
;MFEEPEWAEEAPVADLGSVALGLRPTAASQIKVPLEDESIDVAVFCLSLMGTNIRDFLQEANRVLKPGGLLKVAEVSSRFEDVRTFLGAVTKLGFKVISKDLTNSHFFLFDFEKTGPPRVGPKTQLSGLKLQPCLYKRR
;
A
#
# COMPACT_ATOMS: atom_id res chain seq x y z
N MET A 1 32.39 -8.14 15.74
CA MET A 1 31.67 -9.36 16.15
C MET A 1 30.32 -8.87 16.61
N PHE A 2 29.39 -8.74 15.66
CA PHE A 2 28.05 -8.21 15.87
C PHE A 2 27.15 -9.42 15.72
N GLU A 3 26.64 -9.93 16.83
CA GLU A 3 25.71 -11.06 16.84
C GLU A 3 24.40 -10.60 16.20
N GLU A 4 24.00 -11.29 15.14
CA GLU A 4 22.71 -11.05 14.49
C GLU A 4 21.60 -11.62 15.37
N PRO A 5 20.51 -10.87 15.62
CA PRO A 5 19.43 -11.35 16.46
C PRO A 5 18.51 -12.30 15.67
N GLU A 6 18.25 -13.44 16.29
CA GLU A 6 17.52 -14.60 15.77
C GLU A 6 15.99 -14.40 15.89
N TRP A 7 15.42 -13.45 15.14
CA TRP A 7 13.95 -13.29 15.06
C TRP A 7 13.38 -13.00 13.68
N ALA A 8 14.15 -13.17 12.60
CA ALA A 8 13.59 -13.20 11.25
C ALA A 8 13.12 -14.62 10.90
N GLU A 9 12.05 -15.08 11.53
CA GLU A 9 11.25 -16.14 10.93
C GLU A 9 10.61 -15.53 9.66
N GLU A 10 10.96 -16.05 8.49
CA GLU A 10 10.50 -15.55 7.18
C GLU A 10 8.98 -15.68 7.07
N ALA A 11 8.25 -14.68 7.55
CA ALA A 11 6.88 -14.47 7.13
C ALA A 11 6.90 -14.18 5.62
N PRO A 12 5.96 -14.73 4.83
CA PRO A 12 5.88 -14.41 3.41
C PRO A 12 5.58 -12.91 3.23
N VAL A 13 6.62 -12.14 2.88
CA VAL A 13 6.54 -10.72 2.54
C VAL A 13 6.42 -10.59 1.03
N ALA A 14 5.28 -10.10 0.54
CA ALA A 14 5.11 -9.78 -0.88
C ALA A 14 5.34 -8.28 -1.12
N ASP A 15 6.33 -7.95 -1.95
CA ASP A 15 6.45 -6.61 -2.55
C ASP A 15 5.55 -6.53 -3.79
N LEU A 16 4.46 -5.79 -3.68
CA LEU A 16 3.50 -5.60 -4.78
C LEU A 16 3.93 -4.47 -5.72
N GLY A 17 5.08 -3.83 -5.47
CA GLY A 17 5.52 -2.60 -6.13
C GLY A 17 6.14 -2.75 -7.52
N SER A 18 6.53 -3.94 -7.95
CA SER A 18 7.12 -4.15 -9.28
C SER A 18 6.71 -5.47 -9.92
N VAL A 19 5.42 -5.62 -10.19
CA VAL A 19 4.98 -6.67 -11.11
C VAL A 19 5.11 -6.13 -12.54
N ALA A 20 6.27 -6.31 -13.16
CA ALA A 20 6.45 -6.21 -14.61
C ALA A 20 5.75 -7.41 -15.28
N LEU A 21 4.41 -7.41 -15.25
CA LEU A 21 3.61 -8.30 -16.07
C LEU A 21 3.79 -7.85 -17.52
N GLY A 22 4.38 -8.72 -18.34
CA GLY A 22 4.40 -8.60 -19.80
C GLY A 22 2.99 -8.73 -20.41
N LEU A 23 2.07 -7.88 -19.98
CA LEU A 23 0.70 -7.83 -20.46
C LEU A 23 0.58 -6.66 -21.42
N ARG A 24 0.24 -7.00 -22.66
CA ARG A 24 -0.20 -6.04 -23.68
C ARG A 24 -1.32 -5.19 -23.07
N PRO A 25 -1.31 -3.86 -23.21
CA PRO A 25 -2.35 -3.01 -22.64
C PRO A 25 -3.66 -3.23 -23.40
N THR A 26 -4.50 -4.15 -22.94
CA THR A 26 -5.93 -4.15 -23.27
C THR A 26 -6.62 -3.21 -22.29
N ALA A 27 -7.36 -2.25 -22.82
CA ALA A 27 -8.11 -1.26 -22.05
C ALA A 27 -8.94 -1.95 -20.95
N ALA A 28 -8.73 -1.55 -19.69
CA ALA A 28 -9.29 -2.12 -18.45
C ALA A 28 -8.54 -3.32 -17.82
N SER A 29 -7.22 -3.20 -17.61
CA SER A 29 -6.47 -4.16 -16.80
C SER A 29 -6.81 -4.01 -15.30
N GLN A 30 -7.60 -4.93 -14.77
CA GLN A 30 -7.80 -5.14 -13.34
C GLN A 30 -6.45 -5.52 -12.72
N ILE A 31 -5.96 -4.76 -11.72
CA ILE A 31 -4.73 -5.10 -11.01
C ILE A 31 -5.04 -6.33 -10.13
N LYS A 32 -4.55 -7.49 -10.56
CA LYS A 32 -4.69 -8.74 -9.83
C LYS A 32 -3.37 -9.50 -9.84
N VAL A 33 -2.82 -9.75 -8.66
CA VAL A 33 -1.61 -10.55 -8.49
C VAL A 33 -1.96 -12.04 -8.44
N PRO A 34 -1.06 -12.94 -8.88
CA PRO A 34 -1.30 -14.38 -8.89
C PRO A 34 -1.14 -15.01 -7.49
N LEU A 35 -1.80 -14.43 -6.49
CA LEU A 35 -1.87 -14.90 -5.12
C LEU A 35 -3.32 -15.18 -4.74
N GLU A 36 -3.52 -16.17 -3.88
CA GLU A 36 -4.84 -16.51 -3.34
C GLU A 36 -5.33 -15.42 -2.37
N ASP A 37 -6.64 -15.39 -2.15
CA ASP A 37 -7.24 -14.55 -1.11
C ASP A 37 -6.67 -14.97 0.25
N GLU A 38 -6.37 -14.00 1.11
CA GLU A 38 -5.94 -14.25 2.49
C GLU A 38 -4.72 -15.19 2.63
N SER A 39 -3.77 -15.05 1.71
CA SER A 39 -2.58 -15.91 1.62
C SER A 39 -1.31 -15.32 2.25
N ILE A 40 -1.22 -14.00 2.41
CA ILE A 40 -0.02 -13.33 2.93
C ILE A 40 -0.25 -12.64 4.27
N ASP A 41 0.81 -12.57 5.08
CA ASP A 41 0.78 -11.90 6.38
C ASP A 41 1.11 -10.41 6.28
N VAL A 42 1.96 -10.03 5.31
CA VAL A 42 2.43 -8.65 5.13
C VAL A 42 2.45 -8.23 3.67
N ALA A 43 1.87 -7.06 3.37
CA ALA A 43 1.95 -6.39 2.08
C ALA A 43 2.73 -5.08 2.22
N VAL A 44 3.70 -4.83 1.33
CA VAL A 44 4.53 -3.63 1.36
C VAL A 44 4.38 -2.84 0.07
N PHE A 45 4.15 -1.53 0.19
CA PHE A 45 4.28 -0.56 -0.89
C PHE A 45 5.38 0.43 -0.54
N CYS A 46 6.55 0.29 -1.16
CA CYS A 46 7.68 1.18 -0.98
C CYS A 46 7.89 2.01 -2.25
N LEU A 47 7.48 3.28 -2.21
CA LEU A 47 7.58 4.24 -3.33
C LEU A 47 6.90 3.77 -4.62
N SER A 48 5.88 2.92 -4.49
CA SER A 48 5.25 2.21 -5.60
C SER A 48 3.79 2.61 -5.84
N LEU A 49 3.19 3.44 -4.98
CA LEU A 49 1.84 4.00 -5.18
C LEU A 49 1.86 5.16 -6.20
N MET A 50 2.65 5.04 -7.27
CA MET A 50 2.87 6.09 -8.26
C MET A 50 1.81 6.13 -9.38
N GLY A 51 0.97 5.09 -9.48
CA GLY A 51 -0.10 5.01 -10.48
C GLY A 51 -1.36 5.82 -10.13
N THR A 52 -2.23 6.05 -11.11
CA THR A 52 -3.54 6.71 -10.92
C THR A 52 -4.55 5.85 -10.13
N ASN A 53 -4.25 4.55 -9.98
CA ASN A 53 -5.17 3.54 -9.46
C ASN A 53 -4.77 3.04 -8.07
N ILE A 54 -4.36 3.95 -7.17
CA ILE A 54 -3.98 3.62 -5.77
C ILE A 54 -5.05 2.79 -5.06
N ARG A 55 -6.32 3.07 -5.35
CA ARG A 55 -7.45 2.29 -4.84
C ARG A 55 -7.31 0.81 -5.19
N ASP A 56 -7.05 0.48 -6.46
CA ASP A 56 -7.00 -0.90 -6.94
C ASP A 56 -5.85 -1.66 -6.28
N PHE A 57 -4.67 -1.02 -6.15
CA PHE A 57 -3.54 -1.61 -5.42
C PHE A 57 -3.86 -1.93 -3.96
N LEU A 58 -4.49 -0.99 -3.25
CA LEU A 58 -4.86 -1.19 -1.85
C LEU A 58 -5.99 -2.20 -1.67
N GLN A 59 -6.94 -2.27 -2.61
CA GLN A 59 -7.97 -3.31 -2.61
C GLN A 59 -7.38 -4.69 -2.88
N GLU A 60 -6.41 -4.78 -3.79
CA GLU A 60 -5.73 -6.04 -4.07
C GLU A 60 -4.88 -6.49 -2.88
N ALA A 61 -4.18 -5.57 -2.22
CA ALA A 61 -3.50 -5.86 -0.96
C ALA A 61 -4.49 -6.36 0.12
N ASN A 62 -5.68 -5.76 0.22
CA ASN A 62 -6.71 -6.22 1.15
C ASN A 62 -7.18 -7.66 0.82
N ARG A 63 -7.32 -7.99 -0.47
CA ARG A 63 -7.72 -9.33 -0.93
C ARG A 63 -6.70 -10.39 -0.49
N VAL A 64 -5.41 -10.16 -0.75
CA VAL A 64 -4.36 -11.15 -0.48
C VAL A 64 -3.95 -11.22 0.99
N LEU A 65 -4.11 -10.13 1.76
CA LEU A 65 -3.76 -10.13 3.19
C LEU A 65 -4.70 -11.00 4.00
N LYS A 66 -4.17 -11.77 4.94
CA LYS A 66 -4.94 -12.46 5.98
C LYS A 66 -5.66 -11.45 6.89
N PRO A 67 -6.79 -11.82 7.53
CA PRO A 67 -7.36 -11.01 8.61
C PRO A 67 -6.31 -10.72 9.69
N GLY A 68 -6.16 -9.45 10.09
CA GLY A 68 -5.10 -9.03 11.01
C GLY A 68 -3.71 -8.85 10.36
N GLY A 69 -3.56 -9.13 9.07
CA GLY A 69 -2.32 -8.93 8.33
C GLY A 69 -1.92 -7.45 8.22
N LEU A 70 -0.63 -7.21 7.97
CA LEU A 70 -0.04 -5.87 7.97
C LEU A 70 0.10 -5.30 6.55
N LEU A 71 -0.30 -4.05 6.39
CA LEU A 71 -0.02 -3.25 5.21
C LEU A 71 0.99 -2.16 5.60
N LYS A 72 2.15 -2.14 4.96
CA LYS A 72 3.19 -1.13 5.13
C LYS A 72 3.24 -0.23 3.90
N VAL A 73 3.18 1.09 4.11
CA VAL A 73 3.28 2.07 3.03
C VAL A 73 4.40 3.04 3.34
N ALA A 74 5.38 3.11 2.46
CA ALA A 74 6.42 4.14 2.47
C ALA A 74 6.30 4.97 1.19
N GLU A 75 6.05 6.28 1.31
CA GLU A 75 5.82 7.16 0.17
C GLU A 75 6.46 8.53 0.37
N VAL A 76 6.78 9.21 -0.73
CA VAL A 76 7.42 10.54 -0.68
C VAL A 76 6.49 11.53 0.03
N SER A 77 7.02 12.22 1.05
CA SER A 77 6.27 13.13 1.92
C SER A 77 5.53 14.22 1.13
N SER A 78 6.18 14.78 0.11
CA SER A 78 5.63 15.83 -0.75
C SER A 78 4.41 15.40 -1.59
N ARG A 79 4.11 14.10 -1.64
CA ARG A 79 2.93 13.60 -2.35
C ARG A 79 1.64 13.76 -1.56
N PHE A 80 1.74 13.95 -0.25
CA PHE A 80 0.60 14.05 0.65
C PHE A 80 0.18 15.51 0.83
N GLU A 81 -0.97 15.88 0.29
CA GLU A 81 -1.57 17.20 0.53
C GLU A 81 -2.21 17.26 1.93
N ASP A 82 -3.00 16.25 2.29
CA ASP A 82 -3.48 16.05 3.66
C ASP A 82 -3.40 14.56 4.03
N VAL A 83 -2.43 14.23 4.88
CA VAL A 83 -2.21 12.87 5.41
C VAL A 83 -3.47 12.32 6.08
N ARG A 84 -4.29 13.13 6.75
CA ARG A 84 -5.52 12.66 7.41
C ARG A 84 -6.55 12.16 6.40
N THR A 85 -6.66 12.84 5.25
CA THR A 85 -7.57 12.41 4.18
C THR A 85 -7.12 11.08 3.57
N PHE A 86 -5.80 10.89 3.41
CA PHE A 86 -5.21 9.63 2.99
C PHE A 86 -5.53 8.51 3.97
N LEU A 87 -5.22 8.70 5.27
CA LEU A 87 -5.51 7.71 6.31
C LEU A 87 -7.01 7.35 6.35
N GLY A 88 -7.90 8.35 6.29
CA GLY A 88 -9.34 8.11 6.26
C GLY A 88 -9.81 7.34 5.03
N ALA A 89 -9.17 7.54 3.88
CA ALA A 89 -9.48 6.79 2.67
C ALA A 89 -8.98 5.33 2.76
N VAL A 90 -7.77 5.09 3.28
CA VAL A 90 -7.25 3.75 3.55
C VAL A 90 -8.13 3.01 4.56
N THR A 91 -8.66 3.71 5.58
CA THR A 91 -9.60 3.12 6.54
C THR A 91 -10.94 2.69 5.95
N LYS A 92 -11.42 3.40 4.92
CA LYS A 92 -12.59 3.00 4.15
C LYS A 92 -12.34 1.73 3.33
N LEU A 93 -11.08 1.42 3.02
CA LEU A 93 -10.66 0.19 2.34
C LEU A 93 -10.43 -1.01 3.28
N GLY A 94 -10.84 -0.91 4.56
CA GLY A 94 -10.79 -2.05 5.48
C GLY A 94 -9.53 -2.12 6.34
N PHE A 95 -8.73 -1.05 6.37
CA PHE A 95 -7.50 -0.98 7.16
C PHE A 95 -7.63 -0.08 8.39
N LYS A 96 -6.81 -0.30 9.40
CA LYS A 96 -6.70 0.57 10.57
C LYS A 96 -5.25 0.97 10.74
N VAL A 97 -4.97 2.27 10.87
CA VAL A 97 -3.61 2.75 11.12
C VAL A 97 -3.15 2.31 12.51
N ILE A 98 -1.99 1.66 12.58
CA ILE A 98 -1.32 1.25 13.81
C ILE A 98 -0.29 2.31 14.19
N SER A 99 0.54 2.71 13.23
CA SER A 99 1.60 3.67 13.42
C SER A 99 1.77 4.54 12.18
N LYS A 100 2.37 5.72 12.37
CA LYS A 100 2.82 6.59 11.29
C LYS A 100 4.10 7.27 11.73
N ASP A 101 5.11 7.24 10.86
CA ASP A 101 6.34 7.99 11.03
C ASP A 101 6.38 9.09 9.96
N LEU A 102 6.30 10.33 10.44
CA LEU A 102 6.35 11.54 9.63
C LEU A 102 7.60 12.39 9.96
N THR A 103 8.57 11.81 10.68
CA THR A 103 9.76 12.53 11.16
C THR A 103 10.77 12.78 10.04
N ASN A 104 10.82 11.89 9.04
CA ASN A 104 11.69 12.04 7.88
C ASN A 104 11.13 13.09 6.91
N SER A 105 12.02 13.97 6.42
CA SER A 105 11.64 15.06 5.51
C SER A 105 11.28 14.59 4.10
N HIS A 106 11.74 13.41 3.69
CA HIS A 106 11.59 12.89 2.33
C HIS A 106 10.51 11.83 2.20
N PHE A 107 10.33 10.98 3.20
CA PHE A 107 9.41 9.84 3.14
C PHE A 107 8.56 9.74 4.40
N PHE A 108 7.30 9.38 4.22
CA PHE A 108 6.42 9.02 5.31
C PHE A 108 6.20 7.52 5.30
N LEU A 109 6.21 6.93 6.49
CA LEU A 109 5.96 5.51 6.70
C LEU A 109 4.65 5.35 7.46
N PHE A 110 3.84 4.39 7.04
CA PHE A 110 2.56 4.06 7.65
C PHE A 110 2.43 2.55 7.80
N ASP A 111 2.08 2.11 9.01
CA ASP A 111 1.68 0.73 9.25
C ASP A 111 0.17 0.66 9.48
N PHE A 112 -0.46 -0.29 8.81
CA PHE A 112 -1.88 -0.57 8.94
C PHE A 112 -2.14 -2.05 9.22
N GLU A 113 -3.22 -2.32 9.93
CA GLU A 113 -3.78 -3.66 10.13
C GLU A 113 -5.00 -3.86 9.23
N LYS A 114 -5.13 -5.03 8.58
CA LYS A 114 -6.36 -5.43 7.89
C LYS A 114 -7.43 -5.76 8.94
N THR A 115 -8.50 -4.96 8.97
CA THR A 115 -9.65 -5.14 9.87
C THR A 115 -10.85 -5.80 9.20
N GLY A 116 -10.85 -5.93 7.87
CA GLY A 116 -11.93 -6.54 7.11
C GLY A 116 -11.94 -6.10 5.65
N PRO A 117 -12.99 -6.45 4.90
CA PRO A 117 -13.13 -6.04 3.50
C PRO A 117 -13.38 -4.53 3.37
N PRO A 118 -13.18 -3.94 2.18
CA PRO A 118 -13.52 -2.55 1.90
C PRO A 118 -14.99 -2.22 2.23
N ARG A 119 -15.22 -1.13 2.95
CA ARG A 119 -16.55 -0.68 3.41
C ARG A 119 -17.23 0.32 2.46
N VAL A 120 -16.71 0.43 1.24
CA VAL A 120 -17.19 1.41 0.24
C VAL A 120 -17.57 0.70 -1.05
N GLY A 121 -18.62 1.22 -1.70
CA GLY A 121 -19.06 0.69 -2.98
C GLY A 121 -17.98 0.84 -4.06
N PRO A 122 -18.05 0.05 -5.15
CA PRO A 122 -17.06 0.08 -6.24
C PRO A 122 -16.91 1.48 -6.88
N LYS A 123 -18.01 2.25 -6.94
CA LYS A 123 -18.08 3.57 -7.57
C LYS A 123 -17.83 4.74 -6.62
N THR A 124 -17.62 4.49 -5.32
CA THR A 124 -17.41 5.58 -4.35
C THR A 124 -16.05 6.22 -4.57
N GLN A 125 -16.02 7.53 -4.85
CA GLN A 125 -14.77 8.25 -5.02
C GLN A 125 -14.06 8.44 -3.67
N LEU A 126 -12.78 8.08 -3.62
CA LEU A 126 -11.92 8.24 -2.44
C LEU A 126 -10.87 9.31 -2.73
N SER A 127 -11.23 10.59 -2.58
CA SER A 127 -10.36 11.73 -2.89
C SER A 127 -9.02 11.69 -2.13
N GLY A 128 -9.00 11.15 -0.91
CA GLY A 128 -7.78 11.00 -0.10
C GLY A 128 -6.74 10.03 -0.69
N LEU A 129 -7.08 9.22 -1.69
CA LEU A 129 -6.12 8.37 -2.40
C LEU A 129 -5.46 9.08 -3.59
N LYS A 130 -5.83 10.33 -3.88
CA LYS A 130 -5.20 11.11 -4.94
C LYS A 130 -3.92 11.76 -4.40
N LEU A 131 -2.81 11.08 -4.58
CA LEU A 131 -1.48 11.58 -4.21
C LEU A 131 -0.91 12.49 -5.31
N GLN A 132 -0.17 13.52 -4.92
CA GLN A 132 0.54 14.40 -5.86
C GLN A 132 1.67 13.63 -6.57
N PRO A 133 2.03 14.00 -7.80
CA PRO A 133 3.14 13.36 -8.51
C PRO A 133 4.48 13.60 -7.80
N CYS A 134 5.39 12.64 -7.88
CA CYS A 134 6.78 12.84 -7.45
C CYS A 134 7.51 13.72 -8.45
N LEU A 135 7.74 14.99 -8.10
CA LEU A 135 8.58 15.88 -8.89
C LEU A 135 10.02 15.78 -8.40
N TYR A 136 10.87 15.10 -9.18
CA TYR A 136 12.31 15.10 -8.93
C TYR A 136 12.93 16.42 -9.39
N LYS A 137 13.75 17.04 -8.54
CA LYS A 137 14.58 18.19 -8.94
C LYS A 137 15.59 17.74 -10.00
N ARG A 138 15.77 18.55 -11.06
CA ARG A 138 16.82 18.31 -12.05
C ARG A 138 18.18 18.39 -11.35
N ARG A 139 19.05 17.41 -11.64
CA ARG A 139 20.43 17.36 -11.18
C ARG A 139 21.29 18.37 -11.94
#